data_AF-A0ABC7ZI13-F1
#
_entry.id   AF-A0ABC7ZI13-F1
#
_cell.length_a   1.000
_cell.length_b   1.000
_cell.length_c   1.000
_cell.angle_alpha   90.00
_cell.angle_beta   90.00
_cell.angle_gamma   90.00
#
_symmetry.space_group_name_H-M   'P 1'
#
loop_
_entity.id
_entity.type
_entity.pdbx_description
1 polymer ?
#
loop_
_entity_poly.entity_id
_entity_poly.type
_entity_poly.pdbx_seq_one_letter_code
_entity_poly.pdbx_strand_id
1 'polypeptide(L)'
;MLEKVFQEITNKRKFFASSSTGEQFENQFRNELKKHFSEINGDLTEKLSHIEEKPNKEIKTTFNQLKKQVLEKNHPNTLKNPFSNLTSHFLYQPFGSQNYPDFLVFIFDHVVGIEIKFSKNDKGEKNLQTSRPMWNSNLPKPNAIYVYGVANANITFFKGSDILSYETREVLLKYFDTLDKDEGNLKNALKDLENPFGFAPYIRKAYEHKKEFSNHHQIESFFSHNHILREQNVLEFLKTLTH
;
A
#
# COMPACT_ATOMS: atom_id res chain seq x y z
N MET A 1 -15.13 11.46 5.11
CA MET A 1 -14.08 12.42 4.69
C MET A 1 -13.18 11.84 3.62
N LEU A 2 -12.56 10.67 3.86
CA LEU A 2 -11.72 10.01 2.84
C LEU A 2 -12.49 9.60 1.59
N GLU A 3 -13.76 9.19 1.71
CA GLU A 3 -14.63 8.93 0.55
C GLU A 3 -14.63 10.10 -0.47
N LYS A 4 -14.68 11.35 0.00
CA LYS A 4 -14.70 12.54 -0.86
C LYS A 4 -13.42 12.67 -1.70
N VAL A 5 -12.26 12.30 -1.13
CA VAL A 5 -10.97 12.26 -1.83
C VAL A 5 -11.03 11.28 -3.01
N PHE A 6 -11.59 10.09 -2.78
CA PHE A 6 -11.71 9.07 -3.82
C PHE A 6 -12.80 9.37 -4.86
N GLN A 7 -13.91 10.00 -4.45
CA GLN A 7 -14.89 10.55 -5.39
C GLN A 7 -14.23 11.61 -6.30
N GLU A 8 -13.37 12.46 -5.74
CA GLU A 8 -12.67 13.48 -6.52
C GLU A 8 -11.69 12.87 -7.52
N ILE A 9 -10.99 11.79 -7.15
CA ILE A 9 -10.18 11.00 -8.08
C ILE A 9 -11.02 10.53 -9.27
N THR A 10 -12.22 10.00 -9.04
CA THR A 10 -13.14 9.57 -10.09
C THR A 10 -13.62 10.74 -10.94
N ASN A 11 -13.92 11.89 -10.34
CA ASN A 11 -14.40 13.08 -11.06
C ASN A 11 -13.29 13.74 -11.89
N LYS A 12 -12.04 13.66 -11.43
CA LYS A 12 -10.87 14.33 -12.01
C LYS A 12 -9.84 13.35 -12.56
N ARG A 13 -10.25 12.17 -13.05
CA ARG A 13 -9.31 11.14 -13.56
C ARG A 13 -8.28 11.68 -14.53
N LYS A 14 -8.69 12.53 -15.48
CA LYS A 14 -7.78 13.13 -16.47
C LYS A 14 -6.67 13.96 -15.84
N PHE A 15 -6.98 14.70 -14.76
CA PHE A 15 -5.99 15.50 -14.02
C PHE A 15 -4.98 14.60 -13.30
N PHE A 16 -5.45 13.57 -12.61
CA PHE A 16 -4.54 12.63 -11.93
C PHE A 16 -3.70 11.82 -12.94
N ALA A 17 -4.32 11.36 -14.02
CA ALA A 17 -3.65 10.61 -15.08
C ALA A 17 -2.65 11.45 -15.88
N SER A 18 -2.73 12.79 -15.87
CA SER A 18 -1.76 13.64 -16.59
C SER A 18 -0.39 13.71 -15.90
N SER A 19 -0.21 13.04 -14.75
CA SER A 19 1.09 12.89 -14.11
C SER A 19 2.07 12.16 -15.01
N SER A 20 3.29 12.69 -15.11
CA SER A 20 4.38 12.10 -15.91
C SER A 20 5.32 11.21 -15.09
N THR A 21 5.37 11.43 -13.77
CA THR A 21 6.19 10.67 -12.82
C THR A 21 5.36 10.20 -11.63
N GLY A 22 5.84 9.15 -10.95
CA GLY A 22 5.21 8.65 -9.73
C GLY A 22 5.18 9.71 -8.62
N GLU A 23 6.25 10.50 -8.47
CA GLU A 23 6.32 11.59 -7.50
C GLU A 23 5.27 12.68 -7.75
N GLN A 24 5.07 13.07 -9.02
CA GLN A 24 4.00 14.02 -9.37
C GLN A 24 2.62 13.47 -8.99
N PHE A 25 2.38 12.20 -9.31
CA PHE A 25 1.13 11.52 -9.03
C PHE A 25 0.84 11.41 -7.52
N GLU A 26 1.84 11.01 -6.74
CA GLU A 26 1.79 10.92 -5.29
C GLU A 26 1.55 12.30 -4.64
N ASN A 27 2.21 13.35 -5.14
CA ASN A 27 2.00 14.72 -4.67
C ASN A 27 0.60 15.25 -5.02
N GLN A 28 0.06 14.92 -6.19
CA GLN A 28 -1.32 15.28 -6.53
C GLN A 28 -2.32 14.63 -5.56
N PHE A 29 -2.15 13.34 -5.25
CA PHE A 29 -2.98 12.66 -4.27
C PHE A 29 -2.82 13.25 -2.86
N ARG A 30 -1.59 13.53 -2.43
CA ARG A 30 -1.29 14.20 -1.15
C ARG A 30 -1.99 15.55 -1.04
N ASN A 31 -2.00 16.33 -2.12
CA ASN A 31 -2.69 17.62 -2.16
C ASN A 31 -4.21 17.47 -2.08
N GLU A 32 -4.77 16.40 -2.66
CA GLU A 32 -6.19 16.08 -2.51
C GLU A 32 -6.54 15.72 -1.06
N LEU A 33 -5.73 14.88 -0.40
CA LEU A 33 -5.88 14.55 1.02
C LEU A 33 -5.89 15.81 1.90
N LYS A 34 -4.97 16.76 1.65
CA LYS A 34 -4.85 18.01 2.42
C LYS A 34 -6.09 18.90 2.41
N LYS A 35 -7.02 18.73 1.47
CA LYS A 35 -8.29 19.47 1.46
C LYS A 35 -9.26 19.02 2.55
N HIS A 36 -9.04 17.82 3.09
CA HIS A 36 -9.95 17.19 4.05
C HIS A 36 -9.26 16.71 5.34
N PHE A 37 -7.94 16.54 5.31
CA PHE A 37 -7.15 15.99 6.40
C PHE A 37 -5.96 16.89 6.75
N SER A 38 -5.63 16.95 8.03
CA SER A 38 -4.43 17.61 8.52
C SER A 38 -3.22 16.68 8.35
N GLU A 39 -2.23 17.12 7.59
CA GLU A 39 -0.95 16.40 7.50
C GLU A 39 -0.14 16.59 8.79
N ILE A 40 0.38 15.50 9.35
CA ILE A 40 1.36 15.57 10.44
C ILE A 40 2.77 15.55 9.82
N ASN A 41 3.50 16.64 10.03
CA ASN A 41 4.85 16.86 9.53
C ASN A 41 5.82 17.26 10.67
N GLY A 42 7.12 17.03 10.46
CA GLY A 42 8.17 17.30 11.45
C GLY A 42 8.44 16.11 12.38
N ASP A 43 8.87 16.36 13.63
CA ASP A 43 9.08 15.28 14.60
C ASP A 43 7.75 14.62 14.95
N LEU A 44 7.59 13.40 14.45
CA LEU A 44 6.37 12.63 14.62
C LEU A 44 6.01 12.40 16.09
N THR A 45 7.00 12.13 16.94
CA THR A 45 6.75 11.80 18.35
C THR A 45 6.29 13.04 19.10
N GLU A 46 6.92 14.17 18.85
CA GLU A 46 6.54 15.46 19.44
C GLU A 46 5.15 15.90 18.98
N LYS A 47 4.85 15.83 17.67
CA LYS A 47 3.55 16.23 17.14
C LYS A 47 2.40 15.39 17.67
N LEU A 48 2.56 14.06 17.66
CA LEU A 48 1.55 13.16 18.21
C LEU A 48 1.37 13.36 19.72
N SER A 49 2.46 13.61 20.45
CA SER A 49 2.43 13.92 21.89
C SER A 49 1.60 15.16 22.21
N HIS A 50 1.75 16.22 21.41
CA HIS A 50 0.93 17.42 21.54
C HIS A 50 -0.54 17.18 21.18
N ILE A 51 -0.83 16.46 20.09
CA ILE A 51 -2.21 16.20 19.64
C ILE A 51 -2.95 15.32 20.65
N GLU A 52 -2.29 14.30 21.18
CA GLU A 52 -2.88 13.32 22.09
C GLU A 52 -2.77 13.72 23.57
N GLU A 53 -2.08 14.82 23.87
CA GLU A 53 -1.80 15.28 25.24
C GLU A 53 -1.14 14.19 26.11
N LYS A 54 -0.22 13.42 25.49
CA LYS A 54 0.40 12.24 26.11
C LYS A 54 1.93 12.30 26.04
N PRO A 55 2.66 11.75 27.02
CA PRO A 55 4.12 11.76 27.01
C PRO A 55 4.72 11.08 25.77
N ASN A 56 5.83 11.61 25.25
CA ASN A 56 6.55 11.07 24.08
C ASN A 56 6.85 9.56 24.19
N LYS A 57 7.11 9.05 25.40
CA LYS A 57 7.38 7.62 25.64
C LYS A 57 6.16 6.74 25.34
N GLU A 58 4.97 7.19 25.73
CA GLU A 58 3.72 6.49 25.46
C GLU A 58 3.42 6.52 23.96
N ILE A 59 3.51 7.69 23.33
CA ILE A 59 3.35 7.87 21.89
C ILE A 59 4.25 6.95 21.09
N LYS A 60 5.55 6.91 21.42
CA LYS A 60 6.51 6.05 20.74
C LYS A 60 6.14 4.57 20.87
N THR A 61 5.65 4.17 22.04
CA THR A 61 5.23 2.79 22.30
C THR A 61 4.00 2.44 21.46
N THR A 62 2.96 3.27 21.53
CA THR A 62 1.70 3.10 20.78
C THR A 62 1.92 3.12 19.27
N PHE A 63 2.72 4.07 18.77
CA PHE A 63 3.04 4.16 17.34
C PHE A 63 3.84 2.96 16.84
N ASN A 64 4.77 2.43 17.64
CA ASN A 64 5.49 1.21 17.29
C ASN A 64 4.59 -0.03 17.25
N GLN A 65 3.57 -0.10 18.12
CA GLN A 65 2.56 -1.16 18.06
C GLN A 65 1.69 -1.03 16.80
N LEU A 66 1.23 0.18 16.48
CA LEU A 66 0.51 0.45 15.23
C LEU A 66 1.35 0.08 14.01
N LYS A 67 2.63 0.46 13.98
CA LYS A 67 3.58 0.10 12.92
C LYS A 67 3.64 -1.42 12.69
N LYS A 68 3.69 -2.23 13.76
CA LYS A 68 3.69 -3.70 13.63
C LYS A 68 2.42 -4.20 12.94
N GLN A 69 1.24 -3.69 13.32
CA GLN A 69 -0.04 -4.06 12.71
C GLN A 69 -0.13 -3.61 11.25
N VAL A 70 0.32 -2.40 10.93
CA VAL A 70 0.34 -1.87 9.55
C VAL A 70 1.27 -2.71 8.66
N LEU A 71 2.44 -3.10 9.18
CA LEU A 71 3.42 -3.89 8.44
C LEU A 71 3.10 -5.39 8.37
N GLU A 72 2.18 -5.88 9.19
CA GLU A 72 1.75 -7.28 9.18
C GLU A 72 1.31 -7.74 7.78
N LYS A 73 1.91 -8.82 7.29
CA LYS A 73 1.70 -9.24 5.90
C LYS A 73 0.27 -9.71 5.64
N ASN A 74 -0.46 -10.22 6.64
CA ASN A 74 -1.72 -10.92 6.42
C ASN A 74 -2.82 -10.57 7.42
N HIS A 75 -3.12 -9.27 7.56
CA HIS A 75 -4.20 -8.79 8.42
C HIS A 75 -5.43 -8.39 7.57
N PRO A 76 -6.57 -9.12 7.65
CA PRO A 76 -7.72 -8.87 6.78
C PRO A 76 -8.57 -7.68 7.24
N ASN A 77 -8.53 -7.37 8.53
CA ASN A 77 -9.43 -6.39 9.13
C ASN A 77 -8.87 -4.97 9.04
N THR A 78 -9.78 -4.00 9.00
CA THR A 78 -9.46 -2.58 9.17
C THR A 78 -8.75 -2.37 10.51
N LEU A 79 -7.71 -1.54 10.52
CA LEU A 79 -6.93 -1.27 11.73
C LEU A 79 -7.68 -0.28 12.62
N LYS A 80 -7.63 -0.50 13.93
CA LYS A 80 -8.14 0.45 14.90
C LYS A 80 -7.18 1.61 15.07
N ASN A 81 -7.71 2.81 15.22
CA ASN A 81 -6.96 3.98 15.60
C ASN A 81 -6.66 3.93 17.10
N PRO A 82 -5.38 3.84 17.51
CA PRO A 82 -5.03 3.85 18.93
C PRO A 82 -4.94 5.27 19.52
N PHE A 83 -5.19 6.30 18.71
CA PHE A 83 -5.04 7.71 19.07
C PHE A 83 -6.40 8.41 18.99
N SER A 84 -6.93 8.87 20.13
CA SER A 84 -8.31 9.35 20.22
C SER A 84 -8.53 10.70 19.54
N ASN A 85 -7.50 11.54 19.48
CA ASN A 85 -7.60 12.90 18.95
C ASN A 85 -7.18 12.97 17.48
N LEU A 86 -6.55 11.91 16.94
CA LEU A 86 -6.25 11.80 15.51
C LEU A 86 -7.47 11.36 14.69
N THR A 87 -8.48 12.20 14.53
CA THR A 87 -9.74 11.81 13.85
C THR A 87 -9.83 12.21 12.36
N SER A 88 -9.04 13.20 11.93
CA SER A 88 -8.93 13.61 10.52
C SER A 88 -7.50 14.04 10.19
N HIS A 89 -6.57 13.10 10.32
CA HIS A 89 -5.14 13.34 10.11
C HIS A 89 -4.54 12.33 9.14
N PHE A 90 -3.40 12.65 8.55
CA PHE A 90 -2.60 11.66 7.82
C PHE A 90 -1.11 11.88 8.00
N LEU A 91 -0.36 10.79 7.80
CA LEU A 91 1.08 10.77 7.69
C LEU A 91 1.47 10.41 6.26
N TYR A 92 2.39 11.19 5.70
CA TYR A 92 3.05 10.91 4.43
C TYR A 92 4.34 10.14 4.69
N GLN A 93 4.48 8.98 4.05
CA GLN A 93 5.62 8.06 4.18
C GLN A 93 6.00 7.80 5.65
N PRO A 94 5.06 7.35 6.51
CA PRO A 94 5.22 7.24 7.96
C PRO A 94 6.42 6.41 8.42
N PHE A 95 6.92 5.50 7.57
CA PHE A 95 8.04 4.62 7.88
C PHE A 95 9.24 4.82 6.93
N GLY A 96 9.25 5.91 6.15
CA GLY A 96 10.25 6.24 5.15
C GLY A 96 9.83 5.86 3.72
N SER A 97 10.43 6.52 2.72
CA SER A 97 10.04 6.48 1.29
C SER A 97 10.15 5.12 0.60
N GLN A 98 10.77 4.13 1.22
CA GLN A 98 10.91 2.77 0.69
C GLN A 98 10.00 1.77 1.40
N ASN A 99 9.18 2.22 2.35
CA ASN A 99 8.37 1.36 3.21
C ASN A 99 6.88 1.67 3.06
N TYR A 100 6.10 0.62 2.85
CA TYR A 100 4.64 0.69 2.88
C TYR A 100 4.13 1.20 4.25
N PRO A 101 3.05 2.01 4.29
CA PRO A 101 2.35 2.61 3.16
C PRO A 101 2.92 3.99 2.79
N ASP A 102 2.60 4.48 1.58
CA ASP A 102 2.87 5.88 1.21
C ASP A 102 2.04 6.88 2.04
N PHE A 103 0.81 6.52 2.41
CA PHE A 103 -0.02 7.32 3.32
C PHE A 103 -0.64 6.45 4.40
N LEU A 104 -0.62 6.95 5.64
CA LEU A 104 -1.37 6.39 6.76
C LEU A 104 -2.40 7.40 7.22
N VAL A 105 -3.68 7.13 6.95
CA VAL A 105 -4.79 8.05 7.20
C VAL A 105 -5.54 7.62 8.45
N PHE A 106 -5.68 8.54 9.40
CA PHE A 106 -6.43 8.38 10.63
C PHE A 106 -7.83 9.00 10.45
N ILE A 107 -8.86 8.18 10.64
CA ILE A 107 -10.27 8.53 10.42
C ILE A 107 -11.08 7.99 11.59
N PHE A 108 -11.47 8.86 12.52
CA PHE A 108 -12.16 8.48 13.76
C PHE A 108 -11.46 7.27 14.43
N ASP A 109 -12.16 6.16 14.62
CA ASP A 109 -11.66 4.95 15.26
C ASP A 109 -10.82 4.04 14.34
N HIS A 110 -10.51 4.47 13.12
CA HIS A 110 -9.89 3.64 12.10
C HIS A 110 -8.59 4.23 11.54
N VAL A 111 -7.71 3.33 11.11
CA VAL A 111 -6.49 3.64 10.38
C VAL A 111 -6.51 2.92 9.04
N VAL A 112 -6.29 3.67 7.97
CA VAL A 112 -6.27 3.15 6.60
C VAL A 112 -4.90 3.41 5.97
N GLY A 113 -4.23 2.34 5.56
CA GLY A 113 -3.03 2.44 4.72
C GLY A 113 -3.43 2.63 3.26
N ILE A 114 -2.82 3.62 2.61
CA ILE A 114 -2.99 3.88 1.18
C ILE A 114 -1.63 3.79 0.51
N GLU A 115 -1.52 2.96 -0.51
CA GLU A 115 -0.33 2.81 -1.33
C GLU A 115 -0.58 3.35 -2.73
N ILE A 116 0.35 4.14 -3.22
CA ILE A 116 0.37 4.67 -4.57
C ILE A 116 1.21 3.74 -5.45
N LYS A 117 0.65 3.33 -6.58
CA LYS A 117 1.38 2.65 -7.64
C LYS A 117 1.29 3.49 -8.90
N PHE A 118 2.42 3.58 -9.59
CA PHE A 118 2.50 4.33 -10.84
C PHE A 118 3.31 3.57 -11.87
N SER A 119 2.81 3.53 -13.10
CA SER A 119 3.53 2.97 -14.25
C SER A 119 3.66 4.04 -15.34
N LYS A 120 4.83 4.05 -15.99
CA LYS A 120 5.01 4.82 -17.22
C LYS A 120 4.15 4.23 -18.34
N ASN A 121 3.88 5.05 -19.36
CA ASN A 121 3.11 4.65 -20.53
C ASN A 121 4.00 4.57 -21.79
N ASP A 122 5.04 3.74 -21.70
CA ASP A 122 6.12 3.70 -22.70
C ASP A 122 5.70 3.14 -24.09
N LYS A 123 4.43 2.73 -24.27
CA LYS A 123 3.88 2.11 -25.51
C LYS A 123 2.52 2.70 -25.92
N GLY A 124 2.12 3.85 -25.39
CA GLY A 124 0.86 4.53 -25.73
C GLY A 124 -0.42 3.78 -25.29
N GLU A 125 -1.58 4.11 -25.85
CA GLU A 125 -2.90 3.63 -25.39
C GLU A 125 -3.06 2.09 -25.30
N LYS A 126 -2.28 1.32 -26.05
CA LYS A 126 -2.27 -0.16 -25.98
C LYS A 126 -1.73 -0.71 -24.65
N ASN A 127 -1.09 0.11 -23.82
CA ASN A 127 -0.57 -0.32 -22.52
C ASN A 127 -1.63 -0.53 -21.45
N LEU A 128 -2.79 0.11 -21.52
CA LEU A 128 -3.70 0.10 -20.37
C LEU A 128 -4.15 -1.31 -19.99
N GLN A 129 -4.37 -2.17 -21.00
CA GLN A 129 -4.83 -3.55 -20.77
C GLN A 129 -3.76 -4.48 -20.21
N THR A 130 -2.48 -4.16 -20.41
CA THR A 130 -1.34 -4.97 -19.97
C THR A 130 -0.52 -4.32 -18.87
N SER A 131 -0.81 -3.07 -18.49
CA SER A 131 -0.14 -2.36 -17.42
C SER A 131 -0.45 -3.00 -16.06
N ARG A 132 0.59 -3.27 -15.28
CA ARG A 132 0.48 -3.92 -13.97
C ARG A 132 1.35 -3.18 -12.95
N PRO A 133 0.85 -2.94 -11.72
CA PRO A 133 1.70 -2.44 -10.65
C PRO A 133 2.72 -3.52 -10.25
N MET A 134 3.91 -3.10 -9.83
CA MET A 134 4.94 -4.01 -9.31
C MET A 134 4.72 -4.33 -7.83
N TRP A 135 4.88 -5.60 -7.47
CA TRP A 135 4.74 -6.11 -6.11
C TRP A 135 6.07 -6.64 -5.60
N ASN A 136 6.96 -5.71 -5.22
CA ASN A 136 8.25 -6.04 -4.63
C ASN A 136 8.07 -6.30 -3.12
N SER A 137 8.72 -7.33 -2.63
CA SER A 137 8.80 -7.74 -1.21
C SER A 137 7.47 -8.14 -0.55
N ASN A 138 6.32 -7.73 -1.10
CA ASN A 138 5.00 -8.06 -0.57
C ASN A 138 3.91 -7.99 -1.65
N LEU A 139 2.85 -8.74 -1.42
CA LEU A 139 1.60 -8.71 -2.19
C LEU A 139 0.67 -7.61 -1.64
N PRO A 140 -0.36 -7.18 -2.39
CA PRO A 140 -1.32 -6.17 -1.94
C PRO A 140 -2.06 -6.59 -0.66
N LYS A 141 -1.89 -5.83 0.42
CA LYS A 141 -2.44 -6.10 1.76
C LYS A 141 -3.97 -6.02 1.74
N PRO A 142 -4.69 -7.00 2.32
CA PRO A 142 -6.14 -7.09 2.17
C PRO A 142 -6.91 -5.88 2.72
N ASN A 143 -6.40 -5.25 3.77
CA ASN A 143 -7.01 -4.11 4.46
C ASN A 143 -6.55 -2.73 3.96
N ALA A 144 -5.72 -2.68 2.91
CA ALA A 144 -5.17 -1.46 2.36
C ALA A 144 -5.93 -1.01 1.10
N ILE A 145 -5.90 0.28 0.81
CA ILE A 145 -6.37 0.84 -0.46
C ILE A 145 -5.15 1.10 -1.34
N TYR A 146 -5.28 0.78 -2.63
CA TYR A 146 -4.27 1.04 -3.64
C TYR A 146 -4.82 2.02 -4.66
N VAL A 147 -4.03 3.05 -4.98
CA VAL A 147 -4.32 3.96 -6.09
C VAL A 147 -3.31 3.71 -7.18
N TYR A 148 -3.78 3.25 -8.34
CA TYR A 148 -2.93 2.89 -9.46
C TYR A 148 -3.10 3.83 -10.64
N GLY A 149 -2.05 4.57 -10.97
CA GLY A 149 -1.98 5.46 -12.13
C GLY A 149 -1.10 4.91 -13.25
N VAL A 150 -1.52 5.13 -14.49
CA VAL A 150 -0.69 4.95 -15.69
C VAL A 150 -0.54 6.29 -16.38
N ALA A 151 0.71 6.72 -16.58
CA ALA A 151 1.06 8.04 -17.09
C ALA A 151 0.29 8.40 -18.38
N ASN A 152 -0.36 9.56 -18.40
CA ASN A 152 -1.13 10.07 -19.54
C ASN A 152 -2.18 9.09 -20.10
N ALA A 153 -2.68 8.15 -19.29
CA ALA A 153 -3.64 7.14 -19.73
C ALA A 153 -4.88 7.10 -18.84
N ASN A 154 -4.77 6.48 -17.66
CA ASN A 154 -5.91 6.36 -16.74
C ASN A 154 -5.42 6.09 -15.31
N ILE A 155 -6.36 6.19 -14.37
CA ILE A 155 -6.20 5.92 -12.94
C ILE A 155 -7.34 5.02 -12.49
N THR A 156 -7.05 4.10 -11.57
CA THR A 156 -8.04 3.31 -10.85
C THR A 156 -7.62 3.13 -9.39
N PHE A 157 -8.55 2.69 -8.54
CA PHE A 157 -8.25 2.35 -7.16
C PHE A 157 -9.05 1.13 -6.72
N PHE A 158 -8.54 0.41 -5.74
CA PHE A 158 -9.12 -0.85 -5.27
C PHE A 158 -8.61 -1.16 -3.86
N LYS A 159 -9.34 -1.99 -3.12
CA LYS A 159 -8.85 -2.58 -1.88
C LYS A 159 -7.99 -3.79 -2.22
N GLY A 160 -6.95 -4.08 -1.44
CA GLY A 160 -6.09 -5.24 -1.72
C GLY A 160 -6.86 -6.58 -1.74
N SER A 161 -7.94 -6.67 -0.96
CA SER A 161 -8.85 -7.83 -0.94
C SER A 161 -9.70 -7.97 -2.21
N ASP A 162 -9.89 -6.91 -3.00
CA ASP A 162 -10.64 -6.98 -4.26
C ASP A 162 -9.85 -7.68 -5.39
N ILE A 163 -8.52 -7.76 -5.26
CA ILE A 163 -7.63 -8.27 -6.31
C ILE A 163 -6.95 -9.59 -5.94
N LEU A 164 -6.88 -9.90 -4.65
CA LEU A 164 -6.23 -11.12 -4.16
C LEU A 164 -6.94 -11.60 -2.90
N SER A 165 -7.52 -12.80 -2.97
CA SER A 165 -8.18 -13.41 -1.82
C SER A 165 -7.17 -13.69 -0.69
N TYR A 166 -7.68 -13.74 0.54
CA TYR A 166 -6.87 -14.04 1.71
C TYR A 166 -6.16 -15.39 1.58
N GLU A 167 -6.88 -16.43 1.16
CA GLU A 167 -6.39 -17.80 1.01
C GLU A 167 -5.29 -17.88 -0.05
N THR A 168 -5.51 -17.24 -1.20
CA THR A 168 -4.51 -17.20 -2.28
C THR A 168 -3.25 -16.49 -1.81
N ARG A 169 -3.42 -15.39 -1.06
CA ARG A 169 -2.32 -14.64 -0.46
C ARG A 169 -1.52 -15.51 0.52
N GLU A 170 -2.17 -16.28 1.39
CA GLU A 170 -1.46 -17.14 2.35
C GLU A 170 -0.53 -18.13 1.65
N VAL A 171 -1.03 -18.79 0.61
CA VAL A 171 -0.26 -19.75 -0.18
C VAL A 171 0.96 -19.09 -0.81
N LEU A 172 0.79 -17.92 -1.41
CA LEU A 172 1.89 -17.20 -2.06
C LEU A 172 2.92 -16.65 -1.07
N LEU A 173 2.49 -16.17 0.11
CA LEU A 173 3.41 -15.71 1.15
C LEU A 173 4.27 -16.87 1.69
N LYS A 174 3.66 -18.05 1.89
CA LYS A 174 4.33 -19.24 2.40
C LYS A 174 5.48 -19.72 1.52
N TYR A 175 5.41 -19.46 0.21
CA TYR A 175 6.51 -19.75 -0.72
C TYR A 175 7.80 -19.02 -0.32
N PHE A 176 7.73 -17.70 -0.09
CA PHE A 176 8.91 -16.94 0.32
C PHE A 176 9.32 -17.19 1.77
N ASP A 177 8.39 -17.52 2.67
CA ASP A 177 8.74 -17.94 4.03
C ASP A 177 9.53 -19.25 4.05
N THR A 178 9.34 -20.12 3.03
CA THR A 178 10.14 -21.34 2.86
C THR A 178 11.56 -21.01 2.38
N LEU A 179 11.69 -20.13 1.38
CA LEU A 179 12.99 -19.66 0.90
C LEU A 179 13.81 -18.95 2.00
N ASP A 180 13.14 -18.22 2.90
CA ASP A 180 13.79 -17.56 4.05
C ASP A 180 14.40 -18.57 5.04
N LYS A 181 13.74 -19.71 5.23
CA LYS A 181 14.28 -20.81 6.05
C LYS A 181 15.52 -21.43 5.39
N ASP A 182 15.48 -21.60 4.07
CA ASP A 182 16.60 -22.15 3.31
C ASP A 182 17.82 -21.20 3.32
N GLU A 183 17.60 -19.88 3.30
CA GLU A 183 18.69 -18.90 3.48
C GLU A 183 19.34 -19.02 4.87
N GLY A 184 18.55 -19.26 5.92
CA GLY A 184 19.05 -19.53 7.27
C GLY A 184 19.91 -20.80 7.32
N ASN A 185 19.45 -21.86 6.65
CA ASN A 185 20.20 -23.12 6.54
C ASN A 185 21.53 -22.92 5.79
N LEU A 186 21.53 -22.15 4.70
CA LEU A 186 22.75 -21.82 3.95
C LEU A 186 23.76 -21.04 4.81
N LYS A 187 23.29 -20.02 5.56
CA LYS A 187 24.15 -19.25 6.48
C LYS A 187 24.84 -20.15 7.51
N ASN A 188 24.10 -21.12 8.05
CA ASN A 188 24.66 -22.08 8.99
C ASN A 188 25.69 -23.01 8.32
N ALA A 189 25.41 -23.50 7.11
CA ALA A 189 26.34 -24.37 6.37
C ALA A 189 27.65 -23.67 5.96
N LEU A 190 27.60 -22.36 5.71
CA LEU A 190 28.79 -21.56 5.35
C LEU A 190 29.63 -21.13 6.56
N LYS A 191 29.15 -21.29 7.79
CA LYS A 191 29.78 -20.72 9.00
C LYS A 191 31.21 -21.21 9.25
N ASP A 192 31.48 -22.47 8.90
CA ASP A 192 32.76 -23.13 9.14
C ASP A 192 33.61 -23.29 7.85
N LEU A 193 33.21 -22.62 6.76
CA LEU A 193 33.91 -22.65 5.48
C LEU A 193 34.59 -21.30 5.19
N GLU A 194 35.73 -21.35 4.50
CA GLU A 194 36.43 -20.13 4.07
C GLU A 194 35.62 -19.44 2.94
N ASN A 195 35.01 -18.30 3.24
CA ASN A 195 34.32 -17.45 2.27
C ASN A 195 34.78 -15.99 2.47
N PRO A 196 36.04 -15.68 2.16
CA PRO A 196 36.66 -14.40 2.54
C PRO A 196 36.05 -13.21 1.80
N PHE A 197 35.35 -13.46 0.69
CA PHE A 197 34.63 -12.45 -0.10
C PHE A 197 33.13 -12.35 0.24
N GLY A 198 32.61 -13.26 1.08
CA GLY A 198 31.22 -13.22 1.53
C GLY A 198 30.18 -13.46 0.43
N PHE A 199 30.50 -14.27 -0.59
CA PHE A 199 29.53 -14.57 -1.65
C PHE A 199 28.31 -15.31 -1.09
N ALA A 200 27.12 -14.86 -1.48
CA ALA A 200 25.85 -15.49 -1.15
C ALA A 200 24.85 -15.27 -2.30
N PRO A 201 23.92 -16.21 -2.54
CA PRO A 201 22.85 -16.04 -3.51
C PRO A 201 21.90 -14.91 -3.06
N TYR A 202 21.50 -14.07 -4.01
CA TYR A 202 20.51 -13.02 -3.80
C TYR A 202 19.21 -13.36 -4.55
N ILE A 203 18.16 -13.69 -3.81
CA ILE A 203 16.84 -13.95 -4.37
C ILE A 203 15.98 -12.71 -4.22
N ARG A 204 15.64 -12.05 -5.33
CA ARG A 204 14.71 -10.92 -5.32
C ARG A 204 13.29 -11.43 -5.07
N LYS A 205 12.71 -11.09 -3.93
CA LYS A 205 11.31 -11.38 -3.61
C LYS A 205 10.39 -10.43 -4.38
N ALA A 206 9.89 -10.86 -5.52
CA ALA A 206 8.93 -10.11 -6.31
C ALA A 206 7.81 -11.03 -6.79
N TYR A 207 6.60 -10.49 -6.88
CA TYR A 207 5.46 -11.19 -7.44
C TYR A 207 5.13 -10.60 -8.81
N GLU A 208 5.03 -11.48 -9.79
CA GLU A 208 4.70 -11.14 -11.17
C GLU A 208 3.35 -11.74 -11.56
N HIS A 209 2.68 -11.09 -12.50
CA HIS A 209 1.45 -11.60 -13.07
C HIS A 209 1.77 -12.56 -14.22
N LYS A 210 1.51 -13.86 -14.02
CA LYS A 210 1.81 -14.93 -14.98
C LYS A 210 0.58 -15.78 -15.28
N LYS A 211 0.40 -16.16 -16.55
CA LYS A 211 -0.85 -16.77 -17.03
C LYS A 211 -1.01 -18.18 -16.49
N GLU A 212 0.08 -18.92 -16.36
CA GLU A 212 0.16 -20.26 -15.81
C GLU A 212 -0.18 -20.34 -14.31
N PHE A 213 -0.13 -19.21 -13.60
CA PHE A 213 -0.56 -19.08 -12.20
C PHE A 213 -1.96 -18.46 -12.05
N SER A 214 -2.68 -18.24 -13.16
CA SER A 214 -4.02 -17.64 -13.16
C SER A 214 -5.08 -18.66 -13.54
N ASN A 215 -6.12 -18.78 -12.71
CA ASN A 215 -7.29 -19.61 -12.95
C ASN A 215 -8.26 -19.04 -14.01
N HIS A 216 -7.97 -17.85 -14.57
CA HIS A 216 -8.77 -17.23 -15.63
C HIS A 216 -8.17 -17.50 -17.00
N HIS A 217 -8.99 -17.57 -18.06
CA HIS A 217 -8.52 -17.74 -19.44
C HIS A 217 -7.55 -16.64 -19.91
N GLN A 218 -7.62 -15.44 -19.33
CA GLN A 218 -6.66 -14.36 -19.51
C GLN A 218 -6.42 -13.67 -18.15
N ILE A 219 -5.23 -13.10 -17.96
CA ILE A 219 -4.93 -12.30 -16.76
C ILE A 219 -5.77 -11.02 -16.83
N GLU A 220 -6.62 -10.82 -15.83
CA GLU A 220 -7.45 -9.64 -15.76
C GLU A 220 -6.64 -8.34 -15.76
N SER A 221 -7.13 -7.35 -16.50
CA SER A 221 -6.60 -5.99 -16.49
C SER A 221 -7.06 -5.23 -15.25
N PHE A 222 -6.18 -4.44 -14.65
CA PHE A 222 -6.59 -3.49 -13.59
C PHE A 222 -7.62 -2.47 -14.08
N PHE A 223 -7.64 -2.21 -15.40
CA PHE A 223 -8.59 -1.35 -16.09
C PHE A 223 -9.65 -2.13 -16.89
N SER A 224 -9.88 -3.40 -16.55
CA SER A 224 -11.03 -4.19 -17.05
C SER A 224 -12.35 -3.50 -16.69
N HIS A 225 -13.49 -3.91 -17.26
CA HIS A 225 -14.79 -3.35 -16.87
C HIS A 225 -15.08 -3.48 -15.36
N ASN A 226 -14.51 -4.49 -14.69
CA ASN A 226 -14.66 -4.70 -13.25
C ASN A 226 -13.93 -3.65 -12.38
N HIS A 227 -13.07 -2.79 -12.94
CA HIS A 227 -12.43 -1.73 -12.16
C HIS A 227 -13.46 -0.80 -11.50
N ILE A 228 -14.60 -0.56 -12.17
CA ILE A 228 -15.70 0.24 -11.63
C ILE A 228 -16.25 -0.38 -10.35
N LEU A 229 -16.43 -1.71 -10.34
CA LEU A 229 -16.90 -2.43 -9.15
C LEU A 229 -15.90 -2.34 -8.01
N ARG A 230 -14.60 -2.50 -8.29
CA ARG A 230 -13.54 -2.37 -7.27
C ARG A 230 -13.49 -0.97 -6.66
N GLU A 231 -13.70 0.06 -7.48
CA GLU A 231 -13.76 1.44 -7.00
C GLU A 231 -15.02 1.70 -6.17
N GLN A 232 -16.16 1.15 -6.57
CA GLN A 232 -17.40 1.21 -5.79
C GLN A 232 -17.24 0.52 -4.43
N ASN A 233 -16.61 -0.67 -4.38
CA ASN A 233 -16.30 -1.36 -3.13
C ASN A 233 -15.47 -0.50 -2.18
N VAL A 234 -14.47 0.24 -2.70
CA VAL A 234 -13.68 1.18 -1.90
C VAL A 234 -14.54 2.32 -1.37
N LEU A 235 -15.40 2.93 -2.20
CA LEU A 235 -16.27 4.01 -1.77
C LEU A 235 -17.27 3.55 -0.70
N GLU A 236 -17.88 2.38 -0.87
CA GLU A 236 -18.78 1.76 0.11
C GLU A 236 -18.05 1.46 1.42
N PHE A 237 -16.86 0.85 1.34
CA PHE A 237 -16.01 0.64 2.51
C PHE A 237 -15.72 1.95 3.25
N LEU A 238 -15.38 3.03 2.54
CA LEU A 238 -15.07 4.31 3.17
C LEU A 238 -16.28 4.95 3.86
N LYS A 239 -17.52 4.68 3.40
CA LYS A 239 -18.75 5.10 4.09
C LYS A 239 -18.95 4.38 5.42
N THR A 240 -18.45 3.16 5.59
CA THR A 240 -18.56 2.46 6.87
C THR A 240 -17.60 3.02 7.93
N LEU A 241 -16.64 3.87 7.55
CA LEU A 241 -15.65 4.45 8.44
C LEU A 241 -16.03 5.85 8.96
N THR A 242 -17.24 6.36 8.67
CA THR A 242 -17.63 7.75 8.99
C THR A 242 -18.42 7.93 10.28
N HIS A 243 -18.33 6.98 11.19
CA HIS A 243 -19.00 7.00 12.49
C HIS A 243 -17.99 6.88 13.63
#